data_AF-A0A6L7S546-F1
#
_entry.id   AF-A0A6L7S546-F1
#
_cell.length_a   1.000
_cell.length_b   1.000
_cell.length_c   1.000
_cell.angle_alpha   90.00
_cell.angle_beta   90.00
_cell.angle_gamma   90.00
#
_symmetry.space_group_name_H-M   'P 1'
#
loop_
_entity.id
_entity.type
_entity.pdbx_description
1 polymer ?
#
loop_
_entity_poly.entity_id
_entity_poly.type
_entity_poly.pdbx_seq_one_letter_code
_entity_poly.pdbx_strand_id
1 'polypeptide(L)'
;MCFEDRIFCPDRYEDSRLLKDIITGLPDARVYQTWERRNFVFLAVETPQRDDWYHLFFSLRKVGGKRNRHIEMRIESAYRQEDSPYAPQHRPNPVRFKILIQNVFTGRSLKFAPR
;
A
#
# COMPACT_ATOMS: atom_id res chain seq x y z
N MET A 1 -3.64 18.45 -12.93
CA MET A 1 -3.80 18.28 -11.46
C MET A 1 -2.44 18.40 -10.79
N CYS A 2 -2.37 18.98 -9.60
CA CYS A 2 -1.13 19.14 -8.83
C CYS A 2 -0.45 17.80 -8.44
N PHE A 3 -1.11 16.66 -8.66
CA PHE A 3 -0.67 15.34 -8.18
C PHE A 3 0.57 14.79 -8.91
N GLU A 4 0.91 15.33 -10.08
CA GLU A 4 2.08 14.89 -10.87
C GLU A 4 3.30 15.81 -10.66
N ASP A 5 3.06 17.03 -10.19
CA ASP A 5 4.09 18.02 -9.98
C ASP A 5 4.74 17.90 -8.60
N ARG A 6 6.06 18.15 -8.53
CA ARG A 6 6.83 18.23 -7.26
C ARG A 6 6.63 19.58 -6.58
N ILE A 7 5.39 20.01 -6.45
CA ILE A 7 4.98 21.25 -5.80
C ILE A 7 4.11 20.93 -4.59
N PHE A 8 3.96 21.90 -3.69
CA PHE A 8 2.98 21.79 -2.62
C PHE A 8 1.58 21.75 -3.23
N CYS A 9 0.79 20.74 -2.86
CA CYS A 9 -0.61 20.64 -3.24
C CYS A 9 -1.50 20.62 -1.99
N PRO A 10 -2.43 21.59 -1.85
CA PRO A 10 -3.40 21.62 -0.75
C PRO A 10 -4.22 20.34 -0.65
N ASP A 11 -4.70 19.79 -1.77
CA ASP A 11 -5.50 18.56 -1.78
C ASP A 11 -4.68 17.37 -1.25
N ARG A 12 -3.45 17.18 -1.75
CA ARG A 12 -2.54 16.12 -1.26
C ARG A 12 -2.23 16.29 0.23
N TYR A 13 -2.09 17.52 0.69
CA TYR A 13 -1.85 17.82 2.11
C TYR A 13 -3.07 17.46 2.97
N GLU A 14 -4.28 17.79 2.53
CA GLU A 14 -5.51 17.38 3.21
C GLU A 14 -5.69 15.86 3.21
N ASP A 15 -5.47 15.21 2.06
CA ASP A 15 -5.56 13.75 1.94
C ASP A 15 -4.53 13.03 2.82
N SER A 16 -3.36 13.64 3.07
CA SER A 16 -2.34 13.07 3.97
C SER A 16 -2.84 12.89 5.41
N ARG A 17 -3.89 13.63 5.81
CA ARG A 17 -4.51 13.48 7.14
C ARG A 17 -5.29 12.18 7.26
N LEU A 18 -5.82 11.65 6.15
CA LEU A 18 -6.52 10.35 6.10
C LEU A 18 -5.57 9.17 6.31
N LEU A 19 -4.26 9.38 6.13
CA LEU A 19 -3.25 8.33 6.19
C LEU A 19 -3.30 7.54 7.51
N LYS A 20 -3.55 8.23 8.63
CA LYS A 20 -3.66 7.57 9.93
C LYS A 20 -4.79 6.54 9.95
N ASP A 21 -5.97 6.93 9.48
CA ASP A 21 -7.15 6.07 9.48
C ASP A 21 -6.97 4.90 8.50
N ILE A 22 -6.39 5.17 7.33
CA ILE A 22 -5.99 4.15 6.36
C ILE A 22 -5.05 3.13 6.99
N ILE A 23 -4.01 3.57 7.71
CA ILE A 23 -3.06 2.69 8.39
C ILE A 23 -3.77 1.84 9.45
N THR A 24 -4.70 2.42 10.21
CA THR A 24 -5.44 1.67 11.24
C THR A 24 -6.37 0.61 10.64
N GLY A 25 -6.88 0.82 9.43
CA GLY A 25 -7.70 -0.14 8.69
C GLY A 25 -6.91 -1.22 7.93
N LEU A 26 -5.58 -1.09 7.83
CA LEU A 26 -4.74 -2.03 7.07
C LEU A 26 -4.92 -3.51 7.45
N PRO A 27 -5.05 -3.91 8.74
CA PRO A 27 -5.13 -5.33 9.10
C PRO A 27 -6.19 -6.14 8.33
N ASP A 28 -7.30 -5.50 7.98
CA ASP A 28 -8.43 -6.12 7.27
C ASP A 28 -8.47 -5.78 5.77
N ALA A 29 -7.58 -4.90 5.32
CA ALA A 29 -7.56 -4.45 3.94
C ALA A 29 -6.95 -5.48 2.98
N ARG A 30 -7.34 -5.35 1.70
CA ARG A 30 -6.75 -6.08 0.58
C ARG A 30 -5.68 -5.22 -0.07
N VAL A 31 -4.55 -5.84 -0.36
CA VAL A 31 -3.41 -5.20 -0.96
C VAL A 31 -2.99 -5.91 -2.24
N TYR A 32 -2.41 -5.17 -3.16
CA TYR A 32 -2.02 -5.62 -4.49
C TYR A 32 -0.49 -5.54 -4.64
N GLN A 33 0.09 -6.46 -5.41
CA GLN A 33 1.50 -6.33 -5.78
C GLN A 33 1.65 -5.32 -6.91
N THR A 34 2.68 -4.49 -6.88
CA THR A 34 3.06 -3.70 -8.05
C THR A 34 4.09 -4.46 -8.89
N TRP A 35 4.16 -4.17 -10.20
CA TRP A 35 5.15 -4.74 -11.11
C TRP A 35 6.58 -4.24 -10.87
N GLU A 36 6.73 -3.13 -10.14
CA GLU A 36 8.03 -2.70 -9.64
C GLU A 36 8.59 -3.75 -8.67
N ARG A 37 9.69 -4.39 -9.08
CA ARG A 37 10.35 -5.55 -8.43
C ARG A 37 10.85 -5.34 -6.99
N ARG A 38 10.59 -4.19 -6.37
CA ARG A 38 10.91 -3.94 -4.96
C ARG A 38 9.66 -4.24 -4.13
N ASN A 39 9.80 -4.35 -2.82
CA ASN A 39 8.77 -4.83 -1.88
C ASN A 39 7.57 -3.86 -1.74
N PHE A 40 7.12 -3.28 -2.84
CA PHE A 40 6.01 -2.37 -2.94
C PHE A 40 4.72 -3.15 -2.98
N VAL A 41 3.95 -2.91 -1.94
CA VAL A 41 2.59 -3.38 -1.87
C VAL A 41 1.71 -2.15 -1.99
N PHE A 42 0.85 -2.18 -2.99
CA PHE A 42 -0.11 -1.15 -3.31
C PHE A 42 -1.39 -1.41 -2.51
N LEU A 43 -1.79 -0.46 -1.69
CA LEU A 43 -3.14 -0.43 -1.13
C LEU A 43 -3.97 0.58 -1.93
N ALA A 44 -5.07 0.11 -2.48
CA ALA A 44 -6.10 0.94 -3.07
C ALA A 44 -7.26 0.96 -2.08
N VAL A 45 -7.51 2.08 -1.41
CA VAL A 45 -8.72 2.26 -0.61
C VAL A 45 -9.79 2.85 -1.52
N GLU A 46 -10.95 2.20 -1.61
CA GLU A 46 -12.14 2.81 -2.17
C GLU A 46 -12.60 3.89 -1.19
N THR A 47 -12.54 5.15 -1.59
CA THR A 47 -13.10 6.23 -0.78
C THR A 47 -14.58 6.31 -1.12
N PRO A 48 -15.51 6.10 -0.16
CA PRO A 48 -16.95 6.04 -0.48
C PRO A 48 -17.52 7.36 -1.05
N GLN A 49 -16.76 8.46 -0.99
CA GLN A 49 -17.19 9.77 -1.49
C GLN A 49 -16.67 10.13 -2.89
N ARG A 50 -15.76 9.35 -3.51
CA ARG A 50 -15.16 9.68 -4.81
C ARG A 50 -14.71 8.45 -5.59
N ASP A 51 -14.78 8.51 -6.92
CA ASP A 51 -14.31 7.46 -7.85
C ASP A 51 -12.78 7.33 -7.89
N ASP A 52 -12.05 8.07 -7.06
CA ASP A 52 -10.60 8.08 -7.01
C ASP A 52 -10.05 7.16 -5.91
N TRP A 53 -8.95 6.51 -6.28
CA TRP A 53 -8.25 5.59 -5.40
C TRP A 53 -7.17 6.35 -4.64
N TYR A 54 -7.09 6.16 -3.33
CA TYR A 54 -5.94 6.62 -2.56
C TYR A 54 -4.84 5.57 -2.63
N HIS A 55 -3.71 5.91 -3.25
CA HIS A 55 -2.60 5.01 -3.48
C HIS A 55 -1.60 5.10 -2.34
N LEU A 56 -1.40 3.99 -1.64
CA LEU A 56 -0.35 3.86 -0.64
C LEU A 56 0.71 2.86 -1.11
N PHE A 57 1.94 3.34 -1.24
CA PHE A 57 3.10 2.51 -1.54
C PHE A 57 3.94 2.37 -0.28
N PHE A 58 4.17 1.12 0.13
CA PHE A 58 4.94 0.83 1.32
C PHE A 58 5.84 -0.38 1.12
N SER A 59 6.90 -0.45 1.92
CA SER A 59 7.77 -1.60 2.05
C SER A 59 7.70 -2.18 3.46
N LEU A 60 7.79 -3.51 3.55
CA LEU A 60 7.80 -4.26 4.80
C LEU A 60 9.15 -4.93 4.99
N ARG A 61 9.71 -4.83 6.19
CA ARG A 61 10.94 -5.52 6.57
C ARG A 61 10.82 -6.13 7.95
N LYS A 62 11.27 -7.37 8.07
CA LYS A 62 11.46 -8.01 9.37
C LYS A 62 12.72 -7.47 10.04
N VAL A 63 12.57 -6.99 11.27
CA VAL A 63 13.64 -6.38 12.06
C VAL A 63 13.68 -6.97 13.48
N GLY A 64 14.79 -6.73 14.18
CA GLY A 64 15.01 -7.21 15.55
C GLY A 64 15.55 -8.64 15.65
N GLY A 65 16.15 -8.95 16.82
CA GLY A 65 16.74 -10.25 17.14
C GLY A 65 15.72 -11.31 17.58
N LYS A 66 16.17 -12.52 17.93
CA LYS A 66 15.29 -13.67 18.31
C LYS A 66 14.22 -13.33 19.35
N ARG A 67 14.51 -12.45 20.31
CA ARG A 67 13.61 -12.09 21.43
C ARG A 67 12.71 -10.88 21.17
N ASN A 68 12.95 -10.10 20.11
CA ASN A 68 12.18 -8.88 19.81
C ASN A 68 11.97 -8.73 18.30
N ARG A 69 11.46 -9.79 17.66
CA ARG A 69 11.15 -9.76 16.22
C ARG A 69 9.90 -8.92 16.01
N HIS A 70 9.99 -7.95 15.12
CA HIS A 70 8.86 -7.12 14.71
C HIS A 70 8.94 -6.81 13.22
N ILE A 71 7.85 -6.26 12.68
CA ILE A 71 7.81 -5.78 11.30
C ILE A 71 7.90 -4.27 11.32
N GLU A 72 8.83 -3.75 10.54
CA GLU A 72 8.92 -2.34 10.19
C GLU A 72 8.19 -2.13 8.87
N MET A 73 7.23 -1.20 8.86
CA MET A 73 6.56 -0.74 7.65
C MET A 73 7.04 0.67 7.35
N ARG A 74 7.55 0.89 6.14
CA ARG A 74 7.94 2.21 5.66
C ARG A 74 6.98 2.61 4.54
N ILE A 75 6.32 3.74 4.72
CA ILE A 75 5.50 4.36 3.68
C ILE A 75 6.42 5.21 2.82
N GLU A 76 6.45 4.92 1.53
CA GLU A 76 7.31 5.61 0.57
C GLU A 76 6.57 6.72 -0.15
N SER A 77 5.29 6.49 -0.45
CA SER A 77 4.41 7.51 -1.01
C SER A 77 2.94 7.20 -0.71
N ALA A 78 2.15 8.27 -0.60
CA ALA A 78 0.72 8.22 -0.31
C ALA A 78 0.03 9.37 -1.04
N TYR A 79 -0.74 9.09 -2.10
CA TYR A 79 -1.40 10.13 -2.90
C TYR A 79 -2.54 9.57 -3.77
N ARG A 80 -3.47 10.44 -4.19
CA ARG A 80 -4.52 10.12 -5.16
C ARG A 80 -3.96 10.11 -6.58
N GLN A 81 -4.42 9.15 -7.39
CA GLN A 81 -4.10 9.08 -8.81
C GLN A 81 -5.35 8.57 -9.55
N GLU A 82 -5.83 9.36 -10.51
CA GLU A 82 -7.01 9.07 -11.32
C GLU A 82 -6.71 7.99 -12.36
N ASP A 83 -5.65 8.18 -13.16
CA ASP A 83 -5.21 7.22 -14.17
C ASP A 83 -3.98 6.44 -13.68
N SER A 84 -4.24 5.40 -12.90
CA SER A 84 -3.18 4.52 -12.39
C SER A 84 -3.08 3.24 -13.23
N PRO A 85 -1.87 2.79 -13.65
CA PRO A 85 -1.69 1.45 -14.22
C PRO A 85 -2.05 0.34 -13.21
N TYR A 86 -2.27 0.69 -11.95
CA TYR A 86 -2.80 -0.18 -10.89
C TYR A 86 -4.34 -0.15 -10.79
N ALA A 87 -5.03 0.51 -11.73
CA ALA A 87 -6.47 0.51 -11.89
C ALA A 87 -7.03 -0.91 -12.21
N PRO A 88 -8.33 -1.16 -11.95
CA PRO A 88 -8.91 -2.51 -11.88
C PRO A 88 -8.58 -3.45 -13.04
N GLN A 89 -8.48 -2.94 -14.28
CA GLN A 89 -8.25 -3.74 -15.47
C GLN A 89 -6.87 -4.44 -15.50
N HIS A 90 -5.87 -3.93 -14.78
CA HIS A 90 -4.48 -4.44 -14.80
C HIS A 90 -3.97 -5.00 -13.45
N ARG A 91 -4.84 -5.15 -12.44
CA ARG A 91 -4.43 -5.63 -11.10
C ARG A 91 -4.00 -7.11 -11.06
N PRO A 92 -2.84 -7.44 -10.44
CA PRO A 92 -2.57 -8.79 -9.96
C PRO A 92 -3.51 -9.16 -8.80
N ASN A 93 -3.60 -10.45 -8.46
CA ASN A 93 -4.51 -10.92 -7.44
C ASN A 93 -4.22 -10.29 -6.06
N PRO A 94 -5.22 -9.71 -5.38
CA PRO A 94 -5.02 -9.11 -4.06
C PRO A 94 -4.75 -10.16 -2.98
N VAL A 95 -3.92 -9.80 -2.01
CA VAL A 95 -3.65 -10.56 -0.79
C VAL A 95 -4.19 -9.76 0.40
N ARG A 96 -4.65 -10.45 1.46
CA ARG A 96 -5.02 -9.76 2.71
C ARG A 96 -3.76 -9.26 3.40
N PHE A 97 -3.74 -8.01 3.87
CA PHE A 97 -2.57 -7.41 4.51
C PHE A 97 -2.01 -8.27 5.67
N LYS A 98 -2.88 -8.86 6.50
CA LYS A 98 -2.46 -9.78 7.58
C LYS A 98 -1.67 -11.00 7.08
N ILE A 99 -2.02 -11.56 5.92
CA ILE A 99 -1.30 -12.68 5.31
C ILE A 99 0.08 -12.22 4.82
N LEU A 100 0.14 -11.04 4.22
CA LEU A 100 1.38 -10.41 3.80
C LEU A 100 2.34 -10.23 5.00
N ILE A 101 1.85 -9.61 6.09
CA ILE A 101 2.63 -9.42 7.33
C ILE A 101 3.12 -10.76 7.89
N GLN A 102 2.24 -11.77 7.96
CA GLN A 102 2.61 -13.10 8.44
C GLN A 102 3.71 -13.74 7.59
N ASN A 103 3.64 -13.62 6.27
CA ASN A 103 4.66 -14.16 5.36
C ASN A 103 6.01 -13.44 5.54
N VAL A 104 6.02 -12.11 5.60
CA VAL A 104 7.24 -11.33 5.86
C VAL A 104 7.82 -11.68 7.24
N PHE A 105 6.98 -11.82 8.27
CA PHE A 105 7.41 -12.17 9.61
C PHE A 105 7.99 -13.58 9.71
N THR A 106 7.42 -14.54 8.97
CA THR A 106 7.90 -15.94 8.94
C THR A 106 9.05 -16.15 7.94
N GLY A 107 9.37 -15.17 7.11
CA GLY A 107 10.40 -15.29 6.07
C GLY A 107 9.97 -16.15 4.88
N ARG A 108 8.66 -16.29 4.65
CA ARG A 108 8.11 -17.00 3.50
C ARG A 108 8.12 -16.07 2.28
N SER A 109 8.48 -16.62 1.13
CA SER A 109 8.33 -15.90 -0.14
C SER A 109 6.85 -15.63 -0.42
N LEU A 110 6.51 -14.38 -0.73
CA LEU A 110 5.16 -14.07 -1.19
C LEU A 110 4.99 -14.60 -2.61
N LYS A 111 4.11 -15.58 -2.76
CA LYS A 111 3.61 -16.00 -4.07
C LYS A 111 2.23 -15.38 -4.25
N PHE A 112 2.14 -14.36 -5.09
CA PHE A 112 0.86 -13.88 -5.58
C PHE A 112 0.37 -14.88 -6.63
N ALA A 113 -0.92 -15.21 -6.59
CA ALA A 113 -1.49 -16.11 -7.59
C ALA A 113 -1.41 -15.45 -8.97
N PRO A 114 -0.95 -16.15 -10.02
CA PRO A 114 -1.09 -15.67 -11.40
C PRO A 114 -2.59 -15.44 -11.70
N ARG A 115 -2.89 -14.52 -12.61
CA ARG A 115 -4.26 -14.30 -13.09
C ARG A 115 -4.82 -15.57 -13.71
#